data_AF-A0A3R6UFF3-F1
#
_entry.id   AF-A0A3R6UFF3-F1
#
_cell.length_a   1.000
_cell.length_b   1.000
_cell.length_c   1.000
_cell.angle_alpha   90.00
_cell.angle_beta   90.00
_cell.angle_gamma   90.00
#
_symmetry.space_group_name_H-M   'P 1'
#
loop_
_entity.id
_entity.type
_entity.pdbx_description
1 polymer ?
#
loop_
_entity_poly.entity_id
_entity_poly.type
_entity_poly.pdbx_seq_one_letter_code
_entity_poly.pdbx_strand_id
1 'polypeptide(L)'
;MNKILNNKKYLNTILKMLGLIIVVVILIIMPFVIEAIIYDEATFPFNLPIKTSREGWLSFIGSYLGAIGTVLLGWLALWQTKRYKKASDKTDETFRILQEKIKELVQTNTDLAEENKNIQENIKSIVEKNTSFLKISNGLQTDLKNLTVSNSALQSDMKNIIGHIPDLIENNSKIQEEVCEIMKNNKEIVDSLFKIQKAIFYPHLTSLKIFEICDYGKLSDKMKLEKDAFVNVIFGYRDDLGCDNWCEHLEGEYGYFAFPLYNDGEKYIISFNFEQIKIAGKQINISFLTQSADIGPNQTVWCVFAIEKALFEKVLSGLTNHGPIELYFSSSNTIGEDFIWSSTLSIYGLNGGEPYFFLNYLGTTKIDSLDKWYEENM
;
A
#
# COMPACT_ATOMS: atom_id res chain seq x y z
N MET A 1 -69.27 -46.75 -58.50
CA MET A 1 -69.20 -47.99 -57.69
C MET A 1 -70.32 -48.08 -56.63
N ASN A 2 -70.63 -47.01 -55.89
CA ASN A 2 -71.69 -46.99 -54.86
C ASN A 2 -73.12 -47.26 -55.38
N LYS A 3 -73.46 -46.88 -56.61
CA LYS A 3 -74.82 -47.11 -57.18
C LYS A 3 -75.14 -48.60 -57.43
N ILE A 4 -74.13 -49.40 -57.79
CA ILE A 4 -74.29 -50.84 -58.09
C ILE A 4 -74.35 -51.67 -56.80
N LEU A 5 -73.56 -51.32 -55.79
CA LEU A 5 -73.60 -51.98 -54.48
C LEU A 5 -74.94 -51.77 -53.78
N ASN A 6 -75.51 -50.55 -53.86
CA ASN A 6 -76.82 -50.26 -53.30
C ASN A 6 -77.91 -51.06 -54.00
N ASN A 7 -77.82 -51.21 -55.33
CA ASN A 7 -78.78 -51.99 -56.11
C ASN A 7 -78.73 -53.49 -55.77
N LYS A 8 -77.53 -54.09 -55.58
CA LYS A 8 -77.40 -55.49 -55.15
C LYS A 8 -77.97 -55.74 -53.74
N LYS A 9 -77.73 -54.82 -52.80
CA LYS A 9 -78.27 -54.92 -51.43
C LYS A 9 -79.80 -54.81 -51.44
N TYR A 10 -80.34 -53.91 -52.26
CA TYR A 10 -81.78 -53.72 -52.44
C TYR A 10 -82.43 -54.94 -53.13
N LEU A 11 -81.82 -55.46 -54.20
CA LEU A 11 -82.29 -56.64 -54.93
C LEU A 11 -82.33 -57.88 -54.02
N ASN A 12 -81.32 -58.07 -53.17
CA ASN A 12 -81.27 -59.19 -52.22
C ASN A 12 -82.32 -59.05 -51.11
N THR A 13 -82.61 -57.83 -50.65
CA THR A 13 -83.70 -57.59 -49.70
C THR A 13 -85.06 -57.87 -50.34
N ILE A 14 -85.27 -57.45 -51.59
CA ILE A 14 -86.49 -57.76 -52.36
C ILE A 14 -86.62 -59.26 -52.56
N LEU A 15 -85.56 -59.96 -53.00
CA LEU A 15 -85.61 -61.42 -53.20
C LEU A 15 -85.95 -62.17 -51.91
N LYS A 16 -85.41 -61.72 -50.77
CA LYS A 16 -85.73 -62.30 -49.45
C LYS A 16 -87.18 -62.05 -49.05
N MET A 17 -87.71 -60.84 -49.29
CA MET A 17 -89.11 -60.52 -49.07
C MET A 17 -90.03 -61.35 -49.96
N LEU A 18 -89.69 -61.49 -51.25
CA LEU A 18 -90.46 -62.25 -52.23
C LEU A 18 -90.44 -63.76 -51.92
N GLY A 19 -89.28 -64.29 -51.52
CA GLY A 19 -89.14 -65.66 -51.02
C GLY A 19 -89.93 -65.91 -49.73
N LEU A 20 -89.92 -64.96 -48.79
CA LEU A 20 -90.73 -65.03 -47.57
C LEU A 20 -92.23 -65.05 -47.91
N ILE A 21 -92.68 -64.19 -48.82
CA ILE A 21 -94.07 -64.14 -49.29
C ILE A 21 -94.46 -65.46 -49.94
N ILE A 22 -93.63 -66.02 -50.82
CA ILE A 22 -93.89 -67.33 -51.46
C ILE A 22 -93.99 -68.44 -50.42
N VAL A 23 -93.10 -68.48 -49.44
CA VAL A 23 -93.14 -69.49 -48.37
C VAL A 23 -94.39 -69.32 -47.50
N VAL A 24 -94.77 -68.09 -47.15
CA VAL A 24 -96.01 -67.80 -46.39
C VAL A 24 -97.24 -68.18 -47.22
N VAL A 25 -97.26 -67.88 -48.51
CA VAL A 25 -98.33 -68.26 -49.44
C VAL A 25 -98.43 -69.78 -49.56
N ILE A 26 -97.33 -70.51 -49.71
CA ILE A 26 -97.36 -71.98 -49.78
C ILE A 26 -97.80 -72.56 -48.43
N LEU A 27 -97.25 -72.10 -47.31
CA LEU A 27 -97.61 -72.66 -46.00
C LEU A 27 -99.06 -72.36 -45.60
N ILE A 28 -99.62 -71.22 -46.00
CA ILE A 28 -100.99 -70.83 -45.64
C ILE A 28 -102.01 -71.30 -46.69
N ILE A 29 -101.74 -71.14 -47.99
CA ILE A 29 -102.71 -71.42 -49.07
C ILE A 29 -102.72 -72.90 -49.46
N MET A 30 -101.59 -73.60 -49.39
CA MET A 30 -101.50 -74.99 -49.85
C MET A 30 -102.38 -75.97 -49.05
N PRO A 31 -102.59 -75.82 -47.73
CA PRO A 31 -103.63 -76.55 -47.00
C PRO A 31 -105.04 -76.35 -47.58
N PHE A 32 -105.41 -75.12 -47.94
CA PHE A 32 -106.71 -74.84 -48.55
C PHE A 32 -106.82 -75.40 -49.98
N VAL A 33 -105.71 -75.46 -50.73
CA VAL A 33 -105.66 -76.11 -52.05
C VAL A 33 -105.80 -77.64 -51.92
N ILE A 34 -105.13 -78.25 -50.95
CA ILE A 34 -105.30 -79.68 -50.64
C ILE A 34 -106.74 -79.95 -50.21
N GLU A 35 -107.35 -79.10 -49.39
CA GLU A 35 -108.75 -79.22 -48.99
C GLU A 35 -109.68 -79.23 -50.21
N ALA A 36 -109.49 -78.27 -51.13
CA ALA A 36 -110.25 -78.21 -52.37
C ALA A 36 -110.06 -79.47 -53.24
N ILE A 37 -108.86 -80.05 -53.30
CA ILE A 37 -108.58 -81.27 -54.07
C ILE A 37 -109.20 -82.51 -53.40
N ILE A 38 -109.19 -82.61 -52.06
CA ILE A 38 -109.73 -83.77 -51.33
C ILE A 38 -111.26 -83.78 -51.35
N TYR A 39 -111.91 -82.61 -51.33
CA TYR A 39 -113.36 -82.47 -51.20
C TYR A 39 -114.09 -82.03 -52.49
N ASP A 40 -113.40 -81.88 -53.62
CA ASP A 40 -114.04 -81.67 -54.94
C ASP A 40 -114.37 -83.01 -55.61
N GLU A 41 -115.67 -83.29 -55.78
CA GLU A 41 -116.17 -84.48 -56.46
C GLU A 41 -116.10 -84.38 -58.00
N ALA A 42 -115.69 -83.24 -58.58
CA ALA A 42 -115.89 -82.96 -60.00
C ALA A 42 -114.64 -83.03 -60.91
N THR A 43 -113.40 -83.08 -60.42
CA THR A 43 -112.21 -82.91 -61.29
C THR A 43 -111.09 -83.95 -61.25
N PHE A 44 -111.18 -85.06 -60.51
CA PHE A 44 -110.16 -86.15 -60.60
C PHE A 44 -110.74 -87.57 -60.73
N PRO A 45 -110.24 -88.42 -61.66
CA PRO A 45 -110.83 -89.75 -61.94
C PRO A 45 -110.44 -90.84 -60.93
N PHE A 46 -109.72 -90.49 -59.87
CA PHE A 46 -109.32 -91.43 -58.82
C PHE A 46 -110.11 -91.11 -57.55
N ASN A 47 -111.29 -91.74 -57.42
CA ASN A 47 -112.04 -91.80 -56.16
C ASN A 47 -111.21 -92.57 -55.13
N LEU A 48 -110.26 -91.89 -54.48
CA LEU A 48 -109.63 -92.38 -53.26
C LEU A 48 -110.66 -92.24 -52.14
N PRO A 49 -111.11 -93.31 -51.48
CA PRO A 49 -112.04 -93.23 -50.36
C PRO A 49 -111.30 -92.71 -49.12
N ILE A 50 -110.95 -91.43 -49.12
CA ILE A 50 -110.36 -90.75 -47.98
C ILE A 50 -111.50 -90.42 -47.02
N LYS A 51 -111.77 -91.32 -46.06
CA LYS A 51 -112.74 -91.08 -44.97
C LYS A 51 -112.16 -90.20 -43.86
N THR A 52 -111.70 -88.99 -44.18
CA THR A 52 -111.31 -88.00 -43.16
C THR A 52 -112.47 -87.06 -42.88
N SER A 53 -112.91 -86.97 -41.62
CA SER A 53 -113.94 -86.01 -41.20
C SER A 53 -113.42 -84.57 -41.35
N ARG A 54 -114.29 -83.64 -41.75
CA ARG A 54 -113.92 -82.21 -41.85
C ARG A 54 -113.36 -81.65 -40.53
N GLU A 55 -113.85 -82.16 -39.40
CA GLU A 55 -113.34 -81.80 -38.07
C GLU A 55 -111.87 -82.21 -37.87
N GLY A 56 -111.49 -83.41 -38.33
CA GLY A 56 -110.10 -83.89 -38.26
C GLY A 56 -109.15 -83.05 -39.11
N TRP A 57 -109.61 -82.61 -40.30
CA TRP A 57 -108.84 -81.74 -41.18
C TRP A 57 -108.66 -80.32 -40.63
N LEU A 58 -109.72 -79.72 -40.08
CA LEU A 58 -109.65 -78.40 -39.43
C LEU A 58 -108.74 -78.42 -38.19
N SER A 59 -108.79 -79.49 -37.40
CA SER A 59 -107.89 -79.69 -36.25
C SER A 59 -106.42 -79.78 -36.68
N PHE A 60 -106.14 -80.44 -37.81
CA PHE A 60 -104.80 -80.48 -38.41
C PHE A 60 -104.33 -79.09 -38.86
N ILE A 61 -105.15 -78.33 -39.59
CA ILE A 61 -104.80 -76.96 -40.03
C ILE A 61 -104.50 -76.06 -38.82
N GLY A 62 -105.35 -76.10 -37.79
CA GLY A 62 -105.15 -75.32 -36.56
C GLY A 62 -103.83 -75.65 -35.86
N SER A 63 -103.50 -76.94 -35.77
CA SER A 63 -102.24 -77.41 -35.16
C SER A 63 -101.01 -77.03 -36.00
N TYR A 64 -101.12 -77.13 -37.32
CA TYR A 64 -100.07 -76.80 -38.28
C TYR A 64 -99.74 -75.30 -38.29
N LEU A 65 -100.77 -74.44 -38.39
CA LEU A 65 -100.61 -73.00 -38.30
C LEU A 65 -100.09 -72.57 -36.92
N GLY A 66 -100.55 -73.22 -35.84
CA GLY A 66 -100.03 -73.02 -34.49
C GLY A 66 -98.52 -73.31 -34.40
N ALA A 67 -98.09 -74.46 -34.92
CA ALA A 67 -96.68 -74.85 -34.93
C ALA A 67 -95.79 -73.87 -35.71
N ILE A 68 -96.26 -73.41 -36.88
CA ILE A 68 -95.56 -72.38 -37.68
C ILE A 68 -95.47 -71.06 -36.92
N GLY A 69 -96.57 -70.63 -36.29
CA GLY A 69 -96.60 -69.43 -35.45
C GLY A 69 -95.56 -69.48 -34.34
N THR A 70 -95.44 -70.62 -33.64
CA THR A 70 -94.44 -70.82 -32.59
C THR A 70 -93.01 -70.75 -33.13
N VAL A 71 -92.72 -71.37 -34.30
CA VAL A 71 -91.38 -71.32 -34.92
C VAL A 71 -91.00 -69.89 -35.32
N LEU A 72 -91.93 -69.13 -35.90
CA LEU A 72 -91.69 -67.74 -36.28
C LEU A 72 -91.47 -66.84 -35.06
N LEU A 73 -92.24 -67.02 -33.99
CA LEU A 73 -92.05 -66.30 -32.73
C LEU A 73 -90.71 -66.64 -32.08
N GLY A 74 -90.32 -67.92 -32.08
CA GLY A 74 -89.00 -68.36 -31.61
C GLY A 74 -87.86 -67.74 -32.41
N TRP A 75 -87.97 -67.69 -33.74
CA TRP A 75 -87.00 -67.03 -34.61
C TRP A 75 -86.90 -65.51 -34.35
N LEU A 76 -88.05 -64.83 -34.21
CA LEU A 76 -88.10 -63.40 -33.88
C LEU A 76 -87.47 -63.11 -32.52
N ALA A 77 -87.76 -63.93 -31.50
CA ALA A 77 -87.15 -63.82 -30.18
C ALA A 77 -85.62 -63.95 -30.26
N LEU A 78 -85.09 -64.97 -30.93
CA LEU A 78 -83.65 -65.14 -31.13
C LEU A 78 -83.00 -63.97 -31.87
N TRP A 79 -83.65 -63.44 -32.89
CA TRP A 79 -83.16 -62.27 -33.62
C TRP A 79 -83.12 -61.01 -32.74
N GLN A 80 -84.19 -60.76 -31.97
CA GLN A 80 -84.24 -59.67 -31.01
C GLN A 80 -83.14 -59.81 -29.97
N THR A 81 -83.02 -60.96 -29.29
CA THR A 81 -81.98 -61.21 -28.29
C THR A 81 -80.58 -60.98 -28.86
N LYS A 82 -80.31 -61.44 -30.09
CA LYS A 82 -79.00 -61.23 -30.73
C LYS A 82 -78.72 -59.76 -31.02
N ARG A 83 -79.74 -58.97 -31.40
CA ARG A 83 -79.60 -57.52 -31.61
C ARG A 83 -79.40 -56.78 -30.28
N TYR A 84 -80.16 -57.12 -29.25
CA TYR A 84 -80.02 -56.54 -27.91
C TYR A 84 -78.67 -56.86 -27.30
N LYS A 85 -78.19 -58.10 -27.41
CA LYS A 85 -76.87 -58.50 -26.93
C LYS A 85 -75.76 -57.67 -27.58
N LYS A 86 -75.77 -57.54 -28.92
CA LYS A 86 -74.80 -56.69 -29.63
C LYS A 86 -74.86 -55.21 -29.22
N ALA A 87 -76.05 -54.68 -28.95
CA ALA A 87 -76.22 -53.31 -28.49
C ALA A 87 -75.72 -53.14 -27.04
N SER A 88 -75.98 -54.11 -26.17
CA SER A 88 -75.49 -54.17 -24.79
C SER A 88 -73.97 -54.23 -24.77
N ASP A 89 -73.37 -55.18 -25.48
CA ASP A 89 -71.91 -55.38 -25.53
C ASP A 89 -71.20 -54.09 -25.98
N LYS A 90 -71.74 -53.39 -26.99
CA LYS A 90 -71.21 -52.09 -27.45
C LYS A 90 -71.36 -50.98 -26.40
N THR A 91 -72.48 -50.99 -25.67
CA THR A 91 -72.75 -50.03 -24.61
C THR A 91 -71.80 -50.25 -23.43
N ASP A 92 -71.59 -51.50 -23.02
CA ASP A 92 -70.66 -51.90 -21.97
C ASP A 92 -69.21 -51.54 -22.33
N GLU A 93 -68.80 -51.75 -23.58
CA GLU A 93 -67.49 -51.32 -24.07
C GLU A 93 -67.33 -49.79 -24.01
N THR A 94 -68.36 -49.05 -24.42
CA THR A 94 -68.36 -47.59 -24.36
C THR A 94 -68.29 -47.09 -22.92
N PHE A 95 -69.04 -47.72 -22.00
CA PHE A 95 -68.98 -47.41 -20.57
C PHE A 95 -67.60 -47.70 -19.97
N ARG A 96 -66.97 -48.82 -20.34
CA ARG A 96 -65.62 -49.16 -19.88
C ARG A 96 -64.60 -48.11 -20.33
N ILE A 97 -64.61 -47.72 -21.60
CA ILE A 97 -63.73 -46.67 -22.14
C ILE A 97 -63.98 -45.34 -21.43
N LEU A 98 -65.24 -45.00 -21.17
CA LEU A 98 -65.60 -43.76 -20.49
C LEU A 98 -65.14 -43.75 -19.03
N GLN A 99 -65.28 -44.86 -18.31
CA GLN A 99 -64.75 -45.00 -16.95
C GLN A 99 -63.22 -44.88 -16.91
N GLU A 100 -62.51 -45.47 -17.87
CA GLU A 100 -61.06 -45.37 -17.99
C GLU A 100 -60.62 -43.92 -18.22
N LYS A 101 -61.27 -43.21 -19.15
CA LYS A 101 -61.02 -41.78 -19.39
C LYS A 101 -61.33 -40.91 -18.17
N ILE A 102 -62.40 -41.20 -17.43
CA ILE A 102 -62.71 -40.48 -16.20
C ILE A 102 -61.61 -40.73 -15.16
N LYS A 103 -61.12 -41.96 -15.03
CA LYS A 103 -60.03 -42.28 -14.10
C LYS A 103 -58.73 -41.54 -14.45
N GLU A 104 -58.38 -41.51 -15.73
CA GLU A 104 -57.20 -40.77 -16.23
C GLU A 104 -57.33 -39.26 -15.99
N LEU A 105 -58.52 -38.69 -16.25
CA LEU A 105 -58.80 -37.28 -15.98
C LEU A 105 -58.74 -36.95 -14.47
N VAL A 106 -59.27 -37.83 -13.62
CA VAL A 106 -59.18 -37.67 -12.16
C VAL A 106 -57.73 -37.68 -11.70
N GLN A 107 -56.93 -38.64 -12.18
CA GLN A 107 -55.51 -38.72 -11.85
C GLN A 107 -54.75 -37.46 -12.32
N THR A 108 -54.99 -37.03 -13.55
CA THR A 108 -54.36 -35.81 -14.08
C THR A 108 -54.74 -34.58 -13.24
N ASN A 109 -56.00 -34.46 -12.83
CA ASN A 109 -56.45 -33.37 -11.96
C ASN A 109 -55.84 -33.44 -10.56
N THR A 110 -55.62 -34.63 -9.99
CA THR A 110 -54.94 -34.75 -8.69
C THR A 110 -53.47 -34.36 -8.79
N ASP A 111 -52.78 -34.77 -9.86
CA ASP A 111 -51.37 -34.44 -10.08
C ASP A 111 -51.22 -32.92 -10.28
N LEU A 112 -52.12 -32.31 -11.07
CA LEU A 112 -52.18 -30.85 -11.24
C LEU A 112 -52.49 -30.11 -9.93
N ALA A 113 -53.31 -30.69 -9.04
CA ALA A 113 -53.60 -30.08 -7.74
C ALA A 113 -52.36 -30.11 -6.82
N GLU A 114 -51.58 -31.19 -6.85
CA GLU A 114 -50.32 -31.30 -6.13
C GLU A 114 -49.26 -30.32 -6.66
N GLU A 115 -49.10 -30.23 -7.98
CA GLU A 115 -48.20 -29.26 -8.61
C GLU A 115 -48.57 -27.81 -8.24
N ASN A 116 -49.85 -27.48 -8.28
CA ASN A 116 -50.34 -26.16 -7.85
C ASN A 116 -50.03 -25.86 -6.39
N LYS A 117 -50.13 -26.85 -5.50
CA LYS A 117 -49.76 -26.68 -4.09
C LYS A 117 -48.26 -26.38 -3.94
N ASN A 118 -47.41 -27.13 -4.66
CA ASN A 118 -45.95 -26.89 -4.65
C ASN A 118 -45.60 -25.50 -5.20
N ILE A 119 -46.30 -25.05 -6.25
CA ILE A 119 -46.14 -23.69 -6.79
C ILE A 119 -46.52 -22.64 -5.74
N GLN A 120 -47.62 -22.82 -5.01
CA GLN A 120 -48.04 -21.89 -3.95
C GLN A 120 -47.00 -21.80 -2.81
N GLU A 121 -46.43 -22.93 -2.39
CA GLU A 121 -45.37 -22.95 -1.37
C GLU A 121 -44.11 -22.22 -1.84
N ASN A 122 -43.70 -22.42 -3.09
CA ASN A 122 -42.58 -21.71 -3.70
C ASN A 122 -42.84 -20.20 -3.80
N ILE A 123 -44.04 -19.79 -4.22
CA ILE A 123 -44.45 -18.38 -4.27
C ILE A 123 -44.35 -17.76 -2.87
N LYS A 124 -44.84 -18.46 -1.84
CA LYS A 124 -44.75 -17.99 -0.45
C LYS A 124 -43.29 -17.77 -0.02
N SER A 125 -42.40 -18.73 -0.29
CA SER A 125 -40.97 -18.61 0.01
C SER A 125 -40.32 -17.42 -0.71
N ILE A 126 -40.66 -17.19 -1.98
CA ILE A 126 -40.18 -16.04 -2.76
C ILE A 126 -40.66 -14.72 -2.15
N VAL A 127 -41.93 -14.63 -1.76
CA VAL A 127 -42.50 -13.42 -1.11
C VAL A 127 -41.78 -13.12 0.21
N GLU A 128 -41.49 -14.13 1.02
CA GLU A 128 -40.74 -13.97 2.27
C GLU A 128 -39.31 -13.44 2.02
N LYS A 129 -38.60 -14.00 1.04
CA LYS A 129 -37.27 -13.52 0.62
C LYS A 129 -37.30 -12.10 0.07
N ASN A 130 -38.31 -11.75 -0.71
CA ASN A 130 -38.46 -10.38 -1.22
C ASN A 130 -38.75 -9.38 -0.09
N THR A 131 -39.52 -9.80 0.91
CA THR A 131 -39.80 -8.97 2.09
C THR A 131 -38.53 -8.71 2.92
N SER A 132 -37.68 -9.73 3.11
CA SER A 132 -36.40 -9.54 3.80
C SER A 132 -35.44 -8.68 2.99
N PHE A 133 -35.39 -8.85 1.67
CA PHE A 133 -34.61 -8.00 0.77
C PHE A 133 -35.03 -6.53 0.86
N LEU A 134 -36.34 -6.23 0.87
CA LEU A 134 -36.84 -4.87 1.05
C LEU A 134 -36.41 -4.24 2.38
N LYS A 135 -36.43 -5.01 3.48
CA LYS A 135 -35.94 -4.52 4.79
C LYS A 135 -34.46 -4.15 4.74
N ILE A 136 -33.63 -5.00 4.12
CA ILE A 136 -32.19 -4.74 3.94
C ILE A 136 -31.98 -3.49 3.07
N SER A 137 -32.70 -3.39 1.95
CA SER A 137 -32.61 -2.23 1.04
C SER A 137 -32.95 -0.91 1.76
N ASN A 138 -33.98 -0.90 2.59
CA ASN A 138 -34.35 0.29 3.38
C ASN A 138 -33.33 0.63 4.47
N GLY A 139 -32.71 -0.38 5.07
CA GLY A 139 -31.59 -0.21 6.00
C GLY A 139 -30.40 0.48 5.32
N LEU A 140 -29.97 -0.06 4.17
CA LEU A 140 -28.90 0.52 3.36
C LEU A 140 -29.20 1.96 2.91
N GLN A 141 -30.45 2.28 2.59
CA GLN A 141 -30.86 3.64 2.24
C GLN A 141 -30.70 4.60 3.43
N THR A 142 -31.02 4.14 4.65
CA THR A 142 -30.82 4.90 5.89
C THR A 142 -29.34 5.16 6.14
N ASP A 143 -28.51 4.12 6.02
CA ASP A 143 -27.07 4.22 6.22
C ASP A 143 -26.43 5.19 5.22
N LEU A 144 -26.83 5.12 3.94
CA LEU A 144 -26.36 6.03 2.91
C LEU A 144 -26.71 7.50 3.24
N LYS A 145 -27.92 7.74 3.77
CA LYS A 145 -28.33 9.09 4.20
C LYS A 145 -27.46 9.59 5.35
N ASN A 146 -27.18 8.74 6.34
CA ASN A 146 -26.33 9.10 7.48
C ASN A 146 -24.89 9.42 7.04
N LEU A 147 -24.33 8.61 6.14
CA LEU A 147 -23.01 8.85 5.56
C LEU A 147 -22.97 10.18 4.78
N THR A 148 -24.03 10.50 4.03
CA THR A 148 -24.13 11.76 3.29
C THR A 148 -24.11 12.97 4.24
N VAL A 149 -24.85 12.89 5.35
CA VAL A 149 -24.86 13.94 6.38
C VAL A 149 -23.47 14.08 7.02
N SER A 150 -22.85 12.98 7.43
CA SER A 150 -21.51 13.00 8.03
C SER A 150 -20.47 13.58 7.07
N ASN A 151 -20.53 13.22 5.78
CA ASN A 151 -19.63 13.77 4.77
C ASN A 151 -19.82 15.28 4.57
N SER A 152 -21.07 15.78 4.63
CA SER A 152 -21.33 17.22 4.55
C SER A 152 -20.77 17.99 5.75
N ALA A 153 -20.81 17.41 6.96
CA ALA A 153 -20.20 18.00 8.15
C ALA A 153 -18.67 18.06 8.01
N LEU A 154 -18.04 16.97 7.57
CA LEU A 154 -16.60 16.92 7.32
C LEU A 154 -16.15 17.95 6.28
N GLN A 155 -16.94 18.14 5.21
CA GLN A 155 -16.65 19.17 4.20
C GLN A 155 -16.74 20.59 4.79
N SER A 156 -17.70 20.83 5.69
CA SER A 156 -17.82 22.11 6.40
C SER A 156 -16.61 22.37 7.31
N ASP A 157 -16.19 21.36 8.08
CA ASP A 157 -15.03 21.46 8.97
C ASP A 157 -13.74 21.69 8.17
N MET A 158 -13.57 20.97 7.05
CA MET A 158 -12.44 21.15 6.15
C MET A 158 -12.41 22.57 5.57
N LYS A 159 -13.56 23.12 5.18
CA LYS A 159 -13.66 24.51 4.70
C LYS A 159 -13.27 25.51 5.79
N ASN A 160 -13.66 25.27 7.04
CA ASN A 160 -13.29 26.10 8.18
C ASN A 160 -11.76 26.08 8.41
N ILE A 161 -11.17 24.88 8.46
CA ILE A 161 -9.72 24.70 8.59
C ILE A 161 -8.97 25.43 7.47
N ILE A 162 -9.40 25.25 6.22
CA ILE A 162 -8.80 25.94 5.06
C ILE A 162 -8.90 27.46 5.21
N GLY A 163 -9.99 27.97 5.78
CA GLY A 163 -10.19 29.39 6.06
C GLY A 163 -9.17 29.97 7.05
N HIS A 164 -8.68 29.18 8.00
CA HIS A 164 -7.70 29.62 9.01
C HIS A 164 -6.23 29.45 8.61
N ILE A 165 -5.93 28.70 7.55
CA ILE A 165 -4.55 28.51 7.06
C ILE A 165 -3.86 29.84 6.71
N PRO A 166 -4.49 30.79 6.00
CA PRO A 166 -3.87 32.08 5.70
C PRO A 166 -3.44 32.87 6.95
N ASP A 167 -4.29 32.93 7.97
CA ASP A 167 -3.98 33.63 9.22
C ASP A 167 -2.76 33.03 9.93
N LEU A 168 -2.68 31.69 9.93
CA LEU A 168 -1.52 30.97 10.49
C LEU A 168 -0.24 31.25 9.70
N ILE A 169 -0.32 31.29 8.37
CA ILE A 169 0.81 31.64 7.50
C ILE A 169 1.26 33.08 7.78
N GLU A 170 0.33 34.04 7.88
CA GLU A 170 0.65 35.44 8.16
C GLU A 170 1.31 35.60 9.54
N ASN A 171 0.75 34.97 10.58
CA ASN A 171 1.33 35.02 11.92
C ASN A 171 2.74 34.41 11.96
N ASN A 172 2.95 33.29 11.27
CA ASN A 172 4.27 32.67 11.20
C ASN A 172 5.28 33.57 10.46
N SER A 173 4.85 34.26 9.40
CA SER A 173 5.69 35.24 8.70
C SER A 173 6.11 36.38 9.62
N LYS A 174 5.20 36.95 10.41
CA LYS A 174 5.51 38.02 11.38
C LYS A 174 6.50 37.56 12.45
N ILE A 175 6.29 36.35 13.00
CA ILE A 175 7.22 35.77 13.98
C ILE A 175 8.61 35.59 13.37
N GLN A 176 8.71 35.14 12.11
CA GLN A 176 10.00 35.01 11.43
C GLN A 176 10.72 36.34 11.25
N GLU A 177 9.97 37.42 10.93
CA GLU A 177 10.52 38.78 10.85
C GLU A 177 11.05 39.25 12.21
N GLU A 178 10.27 39.11 13.28
CA GLU A 178 10.67 39.49 14.65
C GLU A 178 11.93 38.72 15.10
N VAL A 179 12.00 37.41 14.82
CA VAL A 179 13.18 36.60 15.12
C VAL A 179 14.42 37.09 14.38
N CYS A 180 14.30 37.45 13.10
CA CYS A 180 15.42 38.00 12.33
C CYS A 180 15.92 39.33 12.91
N GLU A 181 15.02 40.21 13.35
CA GLU A 181 15.38 41.47 13.99
C GLU A 181 16.13 41.25 15.31
N ILE A 182 15.63 40.34 16.16
CA ILE A 182 16.30 39.97 17.42
C ILE A 182 17.70 39.40 17.16
N MET A 183 17.86 38.53 16.16
CA MET A 183 19.17 37.96 15.81
C MET A 183 20.16 39.04 15.37
N LYS A 184 19.71 40.05 14.61
CA LYS A 184 20.54 41.19 14.21
C LYS A 184 20.99 42.00 15.44
N ASN A 185 20.06 42.32 16.34
CA ASN A 185 20.38 43.07 17.57
C ASN A 185 21.36 42.30 18.47
N ASN A 186 21.19 40.99 18.62
CA ASN A 186 22.11 40.15 19.39
C ASN A 186 23.52 40.14 18.80
N LYS A 187 23.65 40.11 17.46
CA LYS A 187 24.96 40.21 16.80
C LYS A 187 25.66 41.53 17.14
N GLU A 188 24.94 42.65 17.08
CA GLU A 188 25.49 43.98 17.41
C GLU A 188 25.96 44.06 18.88
N ILE A 189 25.23 43.43 19.80
CA ILE A 189 25.62 43.31 21.21
C ILE A 189 26.92 42.50 21.35
N VAL A 190 27.01 41.34 20.70
CA VAL A 190 28.21 40.48 20.74
C VAL A 190 29.43 41.22 20.20
N ASP A 191 29.31 41.90 19.05
CA ASP A 191 30.38 42.69 18.45
C ASP A 191 30.83 43.83 19.39
N SER A 192 29.88 44.45 20.09
CA SER A 192 30.16 45.52 21.07
C SER A 192 30.86 44.98 22.32
N LEU A 193 30.43 43.83 22.84
CA LEU A 193 31.09 43.15 23.96
C LEU A 193 32.54 42.78 23.61
N PHE A 194 32.79 42.30 22.39
CA PHE A 194 34.14 42.00 21.93
C PHE A 194 35.03 43.26 21.88
N LYS A 195 34.50 44.39 21.37
CA LYS A 195 35.22 45.67 21.39
C LYS A 195 35.53 46.14 22.81
N ILE A 196 34.58 46.02 23.74
CA ILE A 196 34.77 46.39 25.15
C ILE A 196 35.85 45.50 25.79
N GLN A 197 35.78 44.18 25.59
CA GLN A 197 36.82 43.25 26.05
C GLN A 197 38.19 43.67 25.52
N LYS A 198 38.30 43.94 24.21
CA LYS A 198 39.54 44.42 23.60
C LYS A 198 40.05 45.69 24.30
N ALA A 199 39.18 46.68 24.51
CA ALA A 199 39.55 47.95 25.15
C ALA A 199 39.94 47.83 26.64
N ILE A 200 39.33 46.91 27.39
CA ILE A 200 39.66 46.66 28.80
C ILE A 200 40.99 45.93 28.92
N PHE A 201 41.20 44.88 28.13
CA PHE A 201 42.32 43.97 28.31
C PHE A 201 43.61 44.43 27.61
N TYR A 202 43.51 45.03 26.40
CA TYR A 202 44.71 45.42 25.63
C TYR A 202 45.65 46.39 26.37
N PRO A 203 45.19 47.47 27.04
CA PRO A 203 46.10 48.40 27.72
C PRO A 203 46.93 47.77 28.85
N HIS A 204 46.45 46.66 29.43
CA HIS A 204 47.16 45.91 30.47
C HIS A 204 48.08 44.82 29.91
N LEU A 205 47.94 44.49 28.63
CA LEU A 205 48.52 43.31 27.97
C LEU A 205 49.51 43.68 26.84
N THR A 206 49.46 44.92 26.33
CA THR A 206 50.43 45.50 25.38
C THR A 206 51.49 46.38 26.07
N SER A 207 51.89 46.03 27.30
CA SER A 207 53.18 46.51 27.77
C SER A 207 54.25 45.83 26.92
N LEU A 208 54.98 46.63 26.14
CA LEU A 208 56.18 46.17 25.45
C LEU A 208 57.17 45.77 26.57
N LYS A 209 57.19 44.49 26.95
CA LYS A 209 58.06 43.99 28.01
C LYS A 209 59.45 43.78 27.42
N ILE A 210 60.31 44.78 27.60
CA ILE A 210 61.75 44.65 27.37
C ILE A 210 62.32 43.96 28.61
N PHE A 211 62.70 42.69 28.50
CA PHE A 211 63.44 42.00 29.55
C PHE A 211 64.93 42.30 29.40
N GLU A 212 65.45 43.12 30.30
CA GLU A 212 66.88 43.34 30.51
C GLU A 212 67.33 42.39 31.64
N ILE A 213 67.92 41.24 31.30
CA ILE A 213 68.64 40.43 32.30
C ILE A 213 70.02 41.09 32.45
N CYS A 214 70.12 41.92 33.48
CA CYS A 214 71.20 42.87 33.73
C CYS A 214 72.61 42.28 33.86
N ASP A 215 73.60 43.05 33.38
CA ASP A 215 74.66 43.51 34.27
C ASP A 215 75.16 44.94 33.90
N TYR A 216 74.84 45.90 34.78
CA TYR A 216 75.31 47.29 34.90
C TYR A 216 75.29 48.27 33.69
N GLY A 217 74.22 49.11 33.66
CA GLY A 217 74.23 50.47 33.09
C GLY A 217 73.23 50.72 31.96
N LYS A 218 72.77 51.98 31.79
CA LYS A 218 71.80 52.41 30.75
C LYS A 218 72.18 51.89 29.35
N LEU A 219 71.25 51.15 28.74
CA LEU A 219 71.34 50.47 27.43
C LEU A 219 71.87 51.36 26.28
N SER A 220 71.55 52.67 26.27
CA SER A 220 71.96 53.61 25.21
C SER A 220 73.46 53.88 25.13
N ASP A 221 74.18 53.69 26.24
CA ASP A 221 75.55 54.17 26.38
C ASP A 221 76.58 53.05 26.13
N LYS A 222 76.11 51.81 25.92
CA LYS A 222 76.95 50.64 25.65
C LYS A 222 76.53 49.82 24.42
N MET A 223 75.30 49.93 23.92
CA MET A 223 74.86 49.20 22.72
C MET A 223 75.40 49.87 21.44
N LYS A 224 76.10 49.09 20.61
CA LYS A 224 76.22 49.38 19.17
C LYS A 224 75.40 48.34 18.43
N LEU A 225 74.21 48.75 17.97
CA LEU A 225 73.27 47.93 17.17
C LEU A 225 73.92 47.17 16.00
N GLU A 226 75.09 47.62 15.53
CA GLU A 226 75.87 47.02 14.45
C GLU A 226 76.86 45.92 14.91
N LYS A 227 77.00 45.64 16.22
CA LYS A 227 78.08 44.78 16.75
C LYS A 227 77.70 43.76 17.82
N ASP A 228 76.52 43.86 18.42
CA ASP A 228 76.12 42.98 19.54
C ASP A 228 75.00 42.04 19.11
N ALA A 229 75.13 40.74 19.46
CA ALA A 229 74.22 39.68 19.06
C ALA A 229 72.80 39.91 19.58
N PHE A 230 71.81 39.87 18.68
CA PHE A 230 70.40 40.06 19.00
C PHE A 230 69.56 38.91 18.48
N VAL A 231 68.43 38.66 19.15
CA VAL A 231 67.37 37.74 18.70
C VAL A 231 66.11 38.54 18.44
N ASN A 232 65.62 38.55 17.20
CA ASN A 232 64.30 39.08 16.87
C ASN A 232 63.27 37.95 16.86
N VAL A 233 62.30 37.99 17.79
CA VAL A 233 61.09 37.16 17.75
C VAL A 233 59.92 38.00 17.27
N ILE A 234 59.53 37.77 16.02
CA ILE A 234 58.41 38.47 15.39
C ILE A 234 57.27 37.48 15.18
N PHE A 235 56.06 37.91 15.55
CA PHE A 235 54.84 37.12 15.51
C PHE A 235 53.99 37.57 14.31
N GLY A 236 53.84 36.70 13.31
CA GLY A 236 52.99 36.93 12.13
C GLY A 236 51.68 36.16 12.20
N TYR A 237 50.57 36.79 11.80
CA TYR A 237 49.25 36.15 11.66
C TYR A 237 49.02 35.74 10.20
N ARG A 238 48.78 34.46 9.87
CA ARG A 238 48.23 34.09 8.54
C ARG A 238 47.50 32.75 8.48
N ASP A 239 46.52 32.71 7.56
CA ASP A 239 45.70 31.57 7.12
C ASP A 239 46.22 30.92 5.82
N ASP A 240 47.38 31.35 5.32
CA ASP A 240 47.99 30.97 4.04
C ASP A 240 49.45 30.54 4.21
N LEU A 241 49.72 29.31 3.78
CA LEU A 241 50.90 28.45 4.03
C LEU A 241 52.21 28.92 3.34
N GLY A 242 52.76 30.10 3.65
CA GLY A 242 54.08 30.49 3.12
C GLY A 242 54.92 31.38 4.05
N CYS A 243 56.03 30.85 4.56
CA CYS A 243 57.06 31.55 5.36
C CYS A 243 57.90 32.54 4.52
N ASP A 244 57.85 32.42 3.20
CA ASP A 244 58.92 32.91 2.31
C ASP A 244 58.97 34.45 2.20
N ASN A 245 57.84 35.15 2.24
CA ASN A 245 57.83 36.61 1.98
C ASN A 245 58.32 37.50 3.14
N TRP A 246 58.54 36.96 4.34
CA TRP A 246 58.93 37.76 5.52
C TRP A 246 60.41 37.63 5.88
N CYS A 247 61.02 36.47 5.60
CA CYS A 247 62.41 36.22 5.95
C CYS A 247 63.40 36.76 4.91
N GLU A 248 62.95 37.16 3.71
CA GLU A 248 63.78 37.80 2.68
C GLU A 248 64.58 39.02 3.19
N HIS A 249 64.08 39.71 4.22
CA HIS A 249 64.77 40.88 4.81
C HIS A 249 65.84 40.49 5.84
N LEU A 250 65.82 39.25 6.33
CA LEU A 250 66.83 38.66 7.22
C LEU A 250 67.92 37.93 6.43
N GLU A 251 67.62 37.54 5.18
CA GLU A 251 68.53 36.85 4.28
C GLU A 251 69.75 37.72 3.94
N GLY A 252 70.93 37.26 4.34
CA GLY A 252 72.23 37.89 4.00
C GLY A 252 73.05 38.29 5.22
N GLU A 253 72.41 38.89 6.24
CA GLU A 253 73.07 39.41 7.45
C GLU A 253 72.85 38.54 8.70
N TYR A 254 71.74 37.79 8.75
CA TYR A 254 71.35 36.97 9.90
C TYR A 254 71.16 35.50 9.49
N GLY A 255 71.48 34.60 10.40
CA GLY A 255 71.00 33.22 10.34
C GLY A 255 69.79 33.07 11.26
N TYR A 256 68.74 32.39 10.79
CA TYR A 256 67.48 32.31 11.51
C TYR A 256 66.86 30.91 11.52
N PHE A 257 66.00 30.68 12.52
CA PHE A 257 65.06 29.57 12.59
C PHE A 257 63.65 30.15 12.58
N ALA A 258 62.75 29.62 11.77
CA ALA A 258 61.33 29.96 11.80
C ALA A 258 60.52 28.69 12.01
N PHE A 259 59.55 28.73 12.92
CA PHE A 259 58.63 27.61 13.11
C PHE A 259 57.22 28.10 13.40
N PRO A 260 56.19 27.40 12.87
CA PRO A 260 54.80 27.74 13.12
C PRO A 260 54.30 27.10 14.42
N LEU A 261 53.45 27.84 15.14
CA LEU A 261 52.62 27.38 16.25
C LEU A 261 51.15 27.58 15.86
N TYR A 262 50.35 26.52 15.90
CA TYR A 262 48.94 26.55 15.49
C TYR A 262 48.01 26.45 16.71
N ASN A 263 47.01 27.34 16.80
CA ASN A 263 45.98 27.28 17.83
C ASN A 263 44.85 26.30 17.44
N ASP A 264 45.00 25.02 17.80
CA ASP A 264 44.12 23.89 17.42
C ASP A 264 42.83 23.74 18.26
N GLY A 265 42.28 24.85 18.78
CA GLY A 265 40.94 24.84 19.40
C GLY A 265 40.84 25.41 20.80
N GLU A 266 41.88 26.08 21.31
CA GLU A 266 41.70 27.00 22.42
C GLU A 266 40.93 28.25 21.95
N LYS A 267 40.33 28.97 22.91
CA LYS A 267 39.73 30.29 22.63
C LYS A 267 40.82 31.30 22.21
N TYR A 268 40.54 32.60 22.31
CA TYR A 268 41.55 33.64 22.16
C TYR A 268 42.67 33.47 23.20
N ILE A 269 43.92 33.26 22.74
CA ILE A 269 45.14 33.37 23.54
C ILE A 269 45.55 34.84 23.50
N ILE A 270 45.86 35.43 24.65
CA ILE A 270 46.19 36.85 24.77
C ILE A 270 47.63 36.99 25.27
N SER A 271 48.37 37.97 24.76
CA SER A 271 49.75 38.26 25.20
C SER A 271 50.68 37.04 25.17
N PHE A 272 50.69 36.34 24.05
CA PHE A 272 51.71 35.34 23.77
C PHE A 272 53.07 36.04 23.63
N ASN A 273 54.02 35.69 24.50
CA ASN A 273 55.35 36.30 24.61
C ASN A 273 56.44 35.24 24.64
N PHE A 274 57.60 35.54 24.06
CA PHE A 274 58.78 34.70 24.21
C PHE A 274 59.54 35.08 25.48
N GLU A 275 59.95 34.06 26.25
CA GLU A 275 60.55 34.25 27.58
C GLU A 275 62.02 33.85 27.65
N GLN A 276 62.38 32.68 27.14
CA GLN A 276 63.75 32.19 27.19
C GLN A 276 64.02 31.07 26.19
N ILE A 277 65.31 30.87 25.93
CA ILE A 277 65.88 29.75 25.16
C ILE A 277 66.99 29.10 25.97
N LYS A 278 66.99 27.75 26.01
CA LYS A 278 68.09 26.95 26.55
C LYS A 278 68.66 26.07 25.45
N ILE A 279 69.98 26.02 25.36
CA ILE A 279 70.68 25.08 24.48
C ILE A 279 71.43 24.11 25.37
N ALA A 280 71.23 22.80 25.18
CA ALA A 280 71.92 21.77 25.95
C ALA A 280 71.72 21.91 27.48
N GLY A 281 70.52 22.34 27.90
CA GLY A 281 70.20 22.63 29.30
C GLY A 281 70.87 23.89 29.87
N LYS A 282 71.63 24.65 29.08
CA LYS A 282 72.20 25.94 29.48
C LYS A 282 71.37 27.08 28.91
N GLN A 283 70.95 27.99 29.78
CA GLN A 283 70.31 29.23 29.37
C GLN A 283 71.28 30.08 28.55
N ILE A 284 70.79 30.65 27.45
CA ILE A 284 71.56 31.64 26.70
C ILE A 284 71.22 33.01 27.25
N ASN A 285 72.21 33.67 27.85
CA ASN A 285 72.08 35.05 28.31
C ASN A 285 72.40 36.00 27.15
N ILE A 286 71.46 36.15 26.23
CA ILE A 286 71.48 37.11 25.12
C ILE A 286 70.26 38.01 25.21
N SER A 287 70.35 39.24 24.69
CA SER A 287 69.21 40.16 24.67
C SER A 287 68.24 39.77 23.56
N PHE A 288 66.95 39.64 23.90
CA PHE A 288 65.87 39.32 22.97
C PHE A 288 65.00 40.56 22.73
N LEU A 289 64.65 40.79 21.47
CA LEU A 289 63.55 41.68 21.11
C LEU A 289 62.34 40.81 20.78
N THR A 290 61.29 40.93 21.58
CA THR A 290 60.04 40.17 21.41
C THR A 290 58.88 41.15 21.27
N GLN A 291 57.92 40.82 20.43
CA GLN A 291 56.66 41.57 20.32
C GLN A 291 55.52 40.70 20.85
N SER A 292 54.68 41.16 21.77
CA SER A 292 53.53 40.35 22.17
C SER A 292 52.55 40.15 21.01
N ALA A 293 51.91 38.98 20.93
CA ALA A 293 50.84 38.71 19.98
C ALA A 293 49.64 38.04 20.65
N ASP A 294 48.45 38.33 20.13
CA ASP A 294 47.25 37.59 20.46
C ASP A 294 47.04 36.51 19.42
N ILE A 295 46.36 35.41 19.75
CA ILE A 295 46.14 34.30 18.82
C ILE A 295 44.66 33.94 18.87
N GLY A 296 43.96 34.22 17.80
CA GLY A 296 42.58 33.79 17.61
C GLY A 296 42.48 32.26 17.43
N PRO A 297 41.27 31.69 17.57
CA PRO A 297 41.04 30.28 17.30
C PRO A 297 41.41 29.95 15.85
N ASN A 298 42.09 28.83 15.63
CA ASN A 298 42.57 28.36 14.32
C ASN A 298 43.58 29.28 13.62
N GLN A 299 44.25 30.17 14.36
CA GLN A 299 45.30 31.01 13.79
C GLN A 299 46.69 30.37 13.97
N THR A 300 47.55 30.58 12.97
CA THR A 300 48.97 30.22 13.04
C THR A 300 49.78 31.44 13.43
N VAL A 301 50.67 31.25 14.40
CA VAL A 301 51.71 32.18 14.79
C VAL A 301 53.05 31.65 14.32
N TRP A 302 53.80 32.51 13.63
CA TRP A 302 55.18 32.22 13.29
C TRP A 302 56.10 32.78 14.37
N CYS A 303 56.97 31.94 14.93
CA CYS A 303 58.05 32.37 15.79
C CYS A 303 59.36 32.32 15.00
N VAL A 304 59.99 33.49 14.83
CA VAL A 304 61.29 33.61 14.18
C VAL A 304 62.35 33.82 15.26
N PHE A 305 63.49 33.15 15.14
CA PHE A 305 64.67 33.38 15.96
C PHE A 305 65.80 33.71 15.00
N ALA A 306 66.26 34.96 14.97
CA ALA A 306 67.32 35.40 14.07
C ALA A 306 68.51 35.94 14.84
N ILE A 307 69.73 35.47 14.56
CA ILE A 307 70.99 35.96 15.15
C ILE A 307 72.00 36.26 14.05
N GLU A 308 73.04 37.06 14.36
CA GLU A 308 74.08 37.43 13.38
C GLU A 308 74.65 36.20 12.67
N LYS A 309 74.74 36.22 11.34
CA LYS A 309 75.09 35.05 10.53
C LYS A 309 76.40 34.37 10.92
N ALA A 310 77.44 35.14 11.23
CA ALA A 310 78.73 34.58 11.67
C ALA A 310 78.63 33.85 13.02
N LEU A 311 77.79 34.36 13.93
CA LEU A 311 77.50 33.73 15.21
C LEU A 311 76.59 32.50 15.02
N PHE A 312 75.60 32.60 14.14
CA PHE A 312 74.73 31.49 13.75
C PHE A 312 75.53 30.32 13.21
N GLU A 313 76.42 30.53 12.24
CA GLU A 313 77.24 29.48 11.65
C GLU A 313 78.18 28.83 12.69
N LYS A 314 78.73 29.64 13.61
CA LYS A 314 79.54 29.15 14.74
C LYS A 314 78.72 28.32 15.73
N VAL A 315 77.52 28.77 16.08
CA VAL A 315 76.61 28.10 17.03
C VAL A 315 75.96 26.85 16.40
N LEU A 316 75.61 26.88 15.11
CA LEU A 316 75.01 25.78 14.34
C LEU A 316 75.94 24.57 14.29
N SER A 317 77.25 24.80 14.08
CA SER A 317 78.26 23.73 14.12
C SER A 317 78.43 23.07 15.50
N GLY A 318 78.06 23.77 16.59
CA GLY A 318 78.01 23.23 17.95
C GLY A 318 76.65 22.62 18.33
N LEU A 319 75.56 23.19 17.82
CA LEU A 319 74.17 22.79 18.09
C LEU A 319 73.88 21.34 17.67
N THR A 320 74.46 20.87 16.57
CA THR A 320 74.30 19.50 16.09
C THR A 320 74.86 18.43 17.05
N ASN A 321 75.68 18.82 18.04
CA ASN A 321 76.36 17.89 18.96
C ASN A 321 75.93 18.02 20.43
N HIS A 322 75.09 19.00 20.79
CA HIS A 322 74.88 19.38 22.20
C HIS A 322 73.46 19.18 22.75
N GLY A 323 72.51 18.63 21.99
CA GLY A 323 71.16 18.30 22.47
C GLY A 323 70.09 19.34 22.06
N PRO A 324 68.82 19.14 22.45
CA PRO A 324 67.70 19.94 21.95
C PRO A 324 67.78 21.40 22.44
N ILE A 325 67.23 22.30 21.62
CA ILE A 325 67.02 23.70 21.93
C ILE A 325 65.65 23.80 22.62
N GLU A 326 65.60 24.16 23.89
CA GLU A 326 64.36 24.38 24.62
C GLU A 326 63.93 25.83 24.51
N LEU A 327 62.64 26.05 24.28
CA LEU A 327 62.03 27.36 24.09
C LEU A 327 60.85 27.48 25.04
N TYR A 328 60.72 28.63 25.68
CA TYR A 328 59.64 28.91 26.62
C TYR A 328 58.91 30.18 26.23
N PHE A 329 57.59 30.11 26.29
CA PHE A 329 56.69 31.21 25.98
C PHE A 329 55.69 31.40 27.12
N SER A 330 55.33 32.64 27.42
CA SER A 330 54.23 32.94 28.32
C SER A 330 52.99 33.34 27.54
N SER A 331 51.82 33.10 28.13
CA SER A 331 50.53 33.55 27.59
C SER A 331 49.54 33.75 28.71
N SER A 332 48.57 34.65 28.50
CA SER A 332 47.44 34.82 29.41
C SER A 332 46.13 34.48 28.70
N ASN A 333 45.17 33.90 29.43
CA ASN A 333 43.82 33.69 28.88
C ASN A 333 42.89 34.89 29.13
N THR A 334 41.68 34.85 28.58
CA THR A 334 40.68 35.94 28.67
C THR A 334 40.18 36.22 30.09
N ILE A 335 40.52 35.39 31.08
CA ILE A 335 40.16 35.58 32.49
C ILE A 335 41.38 35.95 33.36
N GLY A 336 42.55 36.18 32.75
CA GLY A 336 43.76 36.67 33.41
C GLY A 336 44.62 35.59 34.08
N GLU A 337 44.45 34.31 33.70
CA GLU A 337 45.35 33.24 34.14
C GLU A 337 46.58 33.16 33.23
N ASP A 338 47.75 32.96 33.83
CA ASP A 338 49.04 32.89 33.12
C ASP A 338 49.52 31.44 32.93
N PHE A 339 50.16 31.19 31.78
CA PHE A 339 50.65 29.88 31.38
C PHE A 339 52.05 29.97 30.77
N ILE A 340 52.88 28.96 30.99
CA ILE A 340 54.16 28.75 30.32
C ILE A 340 54.05 27.57 29.37
N TRP A 341 54.34 27.83 28.11
CA TRP A 341 54.45 26.86 27.03
C TRP A 341 55.90 26.49 26.86
N SER A 342 56.18 25.20 26.81
CA SER A 342 57.54 24.68 26.59
C SER A 342 57.59 23.88 25.30
N SER A 343 58.65 24.08 24.52
CA SER A 343 58.89 23.38 23.27
C SER A 343 60.36 23.03 23.11
N THR A 344 60.67 21.97 22.37
CA THR A 344 62.04 21.60 22.01
C THR A 344 62.21 21.56 20.51
N LEU A 345 63.22 22.26 20.02
CA LEU A 345 63.68 22.20 18.65
C LEU A 345 64.88 21.25 18.59
N SER A 346 64.71 20.15 17.85
CA SER A 346 65.76 19.17 17.57
C SER A 346 66.29 19.36 16.16
N ILE A 347 67.62 19.38 16.03
CA ILE A 347 68.33 19.50 14.75
C ILE A 347 69.01 18.17 14.45
N TYR A 348 68.71 17.59 13.29
CA TYR A 348 69.34 16.33 12.86
C TYR A 348 70.20 16.60 11.61
N GLY A 349 71.50 16.31 11.67
CA GLY A 349 72.47 16.49 10.55
C GLY A 349 72.51 15.28 9.60
N LEU A 350 72.46 15.48 8.27
CA LEU A 350 73.52 15.91 7.32
C LEU A 350 74.31 14.75 6.68
N ASN A 351 73.66 14.00 5.78
CA ASN A 351 74.31 13.23 4.71
C ASN A 351 74.11 13.97 3.37
N GLY A 352 74.72 15.16 3.26
CA GLY A 352 74.79 15.92 2.01
C GLY A 352 73.53 16.68 1.57
N GLY A 353 72.52 16.84 2.44
CA GLY A 353 71.30 17.62 2.19
C GLY A 353 71.03 18.67 3.28
N GLU A 354 70.09 19.58 3.04
CA GLU A 354 69.71 20.67 3.96
C GLU A 354 69.26 20.14 5.34
N PRO A 355 69.58 20.85 6.44
CA PRO A 355 69.20 20.45 7.80
C PRO A 355 67.68 20.39 7.95
N TYR A 356 67.17 19.33 8.59
CA TYR A 356 65.76 19.19 8.94
C TYR A 356 65.54 19.46 10.43
N PHE A 357 64.54 20.31 10.69
CA PHE A 357 64.17 20.82 12.00
C PHE A 357 62.91 20.13 12.50
N PHE A 358 62.91 19.67 13.76
CA PHE A 358 61.72 19.09 14.37
C PHE A 358 61.37 19.82 15.65
N LEU A 359 60.19 20.44 15.69
CA LEU A 359 59.66 21.11 16.87
C LEU A 359 58.73 20.16 17.62
N ASN A 360 59.07 19.88 18.88
CA ASN A 360 58.27 19.09 19.80
C ASN A 360 57.67 19.99 20.86
N TYR A 361 56.34 20.08 20.90
CA TYR A 361 55.66 20.68 22.04
C TYR A 361 55.82 19.78 23.27
N LEU A 362 56.35 20.34 24.36
CA LEU A 362 56.62 19.62 25.60
C LEU A 362 55.47 19.73 26.61
N GLY A 363 54.66 20.79 26.50
CA GLY A 363 53.50 20.99 27.36
C GLY A 363 53.30 22.45 27.77
N THR A 364 52.12 22.70 28.35
CA THR A 364 51.72 23.98 28.92
C THR A 364 51.46 23.82 30.41
N THR A 365 52.04 24.70 31.20
CA THR A 365 51.94 24.71 32.66
C THR A 365 51.28 26.00 33.10
N LYS A 366 50.18 25.91 33.86
CA LYS A 366 49.59 27.08 34.52
C LYS A 366 50.52 27.56 35.63
N ILE A 367 50.77 28.87 35.70
CA ILE A 367 51.63 29.48 36.72
C ILE A 367 50.81 30.43 37.63
N ASP A 368 51.28 30.62 38.86
CA ASP A 368 50.64 31.56 39.80
C ASP A 368 50.89 33.01 39.40
N SER A 369 52.12 33.31 38.96
CA SER A 369 52.54 34.58 38.38
C SER A 369 53.82 34.41 37.58
N LEU A 370 54.01 35.27 36.57
CA LEU A 370 55.21 35.28 35.75
C LEU A 370 56.47 35.64 36.55
N ASP A 371 56.36 36.57 37.51
CA ASP A 371 57.47 37.00 38.37
C ASP A 371 58.07 35.85 39.18
N LYS A 372 57.20 35.03 39.81
CA LYS A 372 57.62 33.85 40.57
C LYS A 372 58.26 32.81 39.67
N TRP A 373 57.75 32.65 38.46
CA TRP A 373 58.34 31.73 37.49
C TRP A 373 59.77 32.14 37.10
N TYR A 374 60.05 33.45 36.92
CA TYR A 374 61.40 33.92 36.67
C TYR A 374 62.34 33.61 37.85
N GLU A 375 61.93 33.84 39.10
CA GLU A 375 62.75 33.54 40.29
C GLU A 375 63.18 32.06 40.37
N GLU A 376 62.35 31.15 39.85
CA GLU A 376 62.58 29.70 39.91
C GLU A 376 63.36 29.17 38.70
N ASN A 377 63.40 29.89 37.57
CA ASN A 377 63.84 29.36 36.27
C ASN A 377 64.89 30.20 35.51
N MET A 378 65.17 31.42 35.97
CA MET A 378 66.25 32.30 35.52
C MET A 378 67.24 32.54 36.65
#